data_AF-A0A3D5CE68-F1
#
_entry.id   AF-A0A3D5CE68-F1
#
_cell.length_a   1.000
_cell.length_b   1.000
_cell.length_c   1.000
_cell.angle_alpha   90.00
_cell.angle_beta   90.00
_cell.angle_gamma   90.00
#
_symmetry.space_group_name_H-M   'P 1'
#
loop_
_entity.id
_entity.type
_entity.pdbx_description
1 polymer ?
#
loop_
_entity_poly.entity_id
_entity_poly.type
_entity_poly.pdbx_seq_one_letter_code
_entity_poly.pdbx_strand_id
1 'polypeptide(L)'
;MMRILLGTSTPVPSPSETVNPDLVTPGPWGFLVIALLAVVVILLITDMMRRIRRGRVRADIREELDAEEKAEADAERSPEADETDGDASPSVDGSERS
;
A
#
# COMPACT_ATOMS: atom_id res chain seq x y z
N MET A 1 33.00 70.47 -14.65
CA MET A 1 33.01 70.47 -13.18
C MET A 1 31.64 69.95 -12.70
N MET A 2 31.52 68.67 -12.38
CA MET A 2 30.24 68.00 -12.08
C MET A 2 29.73 68.41 -10.68
N ARG A 3 28.49 68.90 -10.58
CA ARG A 3 27.83 69.20 -9.29
C ARG A 3 27.06 67.95 -8.84
N ILE A 4 27.38 67.45 -7.66
CA ILE A 4 26.69 66.33 -7.02
C ILE A 4 25.41 66.88 -6.37
N LEU A 5 24.25 66.42 -6.84
CA LEU A 5 22.98 66.67 -6.17
C LEU A 5 22.86 65.68 -5.00
N LEU A 6 22.91 66.19 -3.77
CA LEU A 6 22.59 65.41 -2.58
C LEU A 6 21.06 65.21 -2.54
N GLY A 7 20.62 63.97 -2.76
CA GLY A 7 19.23 63.58 -2.54
C GLY A 7 18.92 63.52 -1.05
N THR A 8 17.90 64.26 -0.60
CA THR A 8 17.39 64.18 0.76
C THR A 8 16.59 62.88 0.92
N SER A 9 17.13 61.92 1.66
CA SER A 9 16.39 60.72 2.07
C SER A 9 15.17 61.15 2.90
N THR A 10 13.97 60.94 2.38
CA THR A 10 12.74 61.11 3.16
C THR A 10 12.60 59.87 4.05
N PRO A 11 12.54 59.99 5.38
CA PRO A 11 12.36 58.83 6.23
C PRO A 11 11.00 58.19 5.91
N VAL A 12 11.04 56.95 5.43
CA VAL A 12 9.84 56.13 5.30
C VAL A 12 9.38 55.74 6.71
N PRO A 13 8.09 55.88 7.05
CA PRO A 13 7.61 55.41 8.34
C PRO A 13 7.80 53.90 8.39
N SER A 14 8.57 53.43 9.37
CA SER A 14 8.67 52.00 9.66
C SER A 14 7.28 51.48 10.02
N PRO A 15 6.81 50.37 9.44
CA PRO A 15 5.55 49.77 9.85
C PRO A 15 5.63 49.49 11.35
N SER A 16 4.71 50.08 12.12
CA SER A 16 4.57 49.75 13.52
C SER A 16 4.05 48.30 13.57
N GLU A 17 4.89 47.36 14.01
CA GLU A 17 4.46 45.97 14.23
C GLU A 17 3.34 45.95 15.28
N THR A 18 2.09 45.88 14.81
CA THR A 18 0.90 45.77 15.67
C THR A 18 0.66 44.33 16.13
N VAL A 19 1.43 43.38 15.60
CA VAL A 19 1.43 41.96 15.97
C VAL A 19 2.83 41.62 16.46
N ASN A 20 2.94 41.07 17.67
CA ASN A 20 4.22 40.64 18.22
C ASN A 20 4.84 39.56 17.30
N PRO A 21 6.10 39.70 16.85
CA PRO A 21 6.73 38.75 15.92
C PRO A 21 6.92 37.35 16.54
N ASP A 22 6.97 37.23 17.86
CA ASP A 22 6.99 35.93 18.57
C ASP A 22 5.65 35.19 18.46
N LEU A 23 4.60 35.86 17.97
CA LEU A 23 3.25 35.32 17.82
C LEU A 23 3.08 34.54 16.51
N VAL A 24 3.94 34.79 15.50
CA VAL A 24 3.86 34.17 14.16
C VAL A 24 4.93 33.13 13.89
N THR A 25 6.08 33.23 14.57
CA THR A 25 7.04 32.14 14.67
C THR A 25 6.93 31.59 16.07
N PRO A 26 6.15 30.49 16.28
CA PRO A 26 6.16 29.86 17.57
C PRO A 26 7.62 29.53 17.88
N GLY A 27 8.13 30.06 19.01
CA GLY A 27 9.53 29.92 19.38
C GLY A 27 9.96 28.44 19.49
N PRO A 28 11.19 28.16 19.94
CA PRO A 28 11.74 26.80 19.98
C PRO A 28 10.79 25.74 20.56
N TRP A 29 9.96 26.13 21.54
CA TRP A 29 8.91 25.30 22.12
C TRP A 29 7.84 24.83 21.13
N GLY A 30 7.29 25.69 20.27
CA GLY A 30 6.28 25.24 19.31
C GLY A 30 6.87 24.44 18.15
N PHE A 31 8.13 24.68 17.80
CA PHE A 31 8.85 23.78 16.89
C PHE A 31 8.99 22.37 17.50
N LEU A 32 9.33 22.27 18.79
CA LEU A 32 9.40 20.99 19.50
C LEU A 32 8.04 20.27 19.53
N VAL A 33 6.94 21.00 19.76
CA VAL A 33 5.59 20.44 19.73
C VAL A 33 5.25 19.87 18.35
N ILE A 34 5.54 20.61 17.27
CA ILE A 34 5.30 20.14 15.90
C ILE A 34 6.21 18.95 15.55
N ALA A 35 7.48 19.00 15.94
CA ALA A 35 8.41 17.90 15.73
C ALA A 35 7.93 16.61 16.43
N LEU A 36 7.46 16.72 17.68
CA LEU A 36 6.88 15.61 18.41
C LEU A 36 5.60 15.09 17.72
N LEU A 37 4.72 15.99 17.27
CA LEU A 37 3.51 15.62 16.54
C LEU A 37 3.84 14.84 15.26
N ALA A 38 4.86 15.28 14.50
CA ALA A 38 5.33 14.58 13.32
C ALA A 38 5.82 13.16 13.66
N VAL A 39 6.56 12.99 14.75
CA VAL A 39 7.00 11.67 15.22
C VAL A 39 5.79 10.79 15.56
N VAL A 40 4.80 11.31 16.28
CA VAL A 40 3.56 10.57 16.61
C VAL A 40 2.84 10.12 15.34
N VAL A 41 2.71 11.00 14.33
CA VAL A 41 2.08 10.67 13.05
C VAL A 41 2.86 9.56 12.32
N ILE A 42 4.19 9.65 12.26
CA ILE A 42 5.04 8.61 11.64
C ILE A 42 4.88 7.28 12.39
N LEU A 43 4.90 7.29 13.72
CA LEU A 43 4.68 6.10 14.53
C LEU A 43 3.29 5.52 14.28
N LEU A 44 2.26 6.34 14.12
CA LEU A 44 0.91 5.88 13.82
C LEU A 44 0.81 5.24 12.43
N ILE A 45 1.44 5.85 11.41
CA ILE A 45 1.48 5.28 10.07
C ILE A 45 2.22 3.93 10.09
N THR A 46 3.38 3.88 10.73
CA THR A 46 4.16 2.63 10.83
C THR A 46 3.47 1.56 11.67
N ASP A 47 2.78 1.94 12.74
CA ASP A 47 1.92 1.05 13.52
C ASP A 47 0.79 0.48 12.68
N MET A 48 0.07 1.34 11.95
CA MET A 48 -1.01 0.91 11.07
C MET A 48 -0.51 -0.04 9.97
N MET A 49 0.63 0.27 9.34
CA MET A 49 1.27 -0.62 8.35
C MET A 49 1.67 -1.96 8.97
N ARG A 50 2.25 -1.94 10.18
CA ARG A 50 2.67 -3.15 10.91
C ARG A 50 1.48 -3.98 11.35
N ARG A 51 0.40 -3.34 11.80
CA ARG A 51 -0.88 -3.95 12.17
C ARG A 51 -1.51 -4.65 10.99
N ILE A 52 -1.62 -3.98 9.85
CA ILE A 52 -2.15 -4.54 8.60
C ILE A 52 -1.33 -5.75 8.17
N ARG A 53 0.01 -5.62 8.15
CA ARG A 53 0.91 -6.71 7.74
C ARG A 53 0.84 -7.91 8.69
N ARG A 54 0.71 -7.67 10.00
CA ARG A 54 0.51 -8.73 11.01
C ARG A 54 -0.85 -9.42 10.90
N GLY A 55 -1.90 -8.70 10.48
CA GLY A 55 -3.23 -9.27 10.29
C GLY A 55 -3.31 -10.24 9.11
N ARG A 56 -2.61 -9.94 8.02
CA ARG A 56 -2.67 -10.72 6.77
C ARG A 56 -1.88 -12.03 6.81
N VAL A 57 -0.74 -12.09 7.52
CA VAL A 57 0.06 -13.33 7.62
C VAL A 57 -0.75 -14.52 8.17
N ARG A 58 -1.78 -14.27 9.00
CA ARG A 58 -2.68 -15.33 9.51
C ARG A 58 -3.90 -15.62 8.62
N ALA A 59 -4.20 -14.74 7.68
CA ALA A 59 -5.29 -14.92 6.72
C ALA A 59 -4.77 -15.66 5.49
N ASP A 60 -3.60 -15.28 4.98
CA ASP A 60 -3.01 -15.84 3.77
C ASP A 60 -2.74 -17.36 3.94
N ILE A 61 -2.25 -17.80 5.11
CA ILE A 61 -2.05 -19.25 5.41
C ILE A 61 -3.39 -19.99 5.51
N ARG A 62 -4.44 -19.36 6.03
CA ARG A 62 -5.75 -20.00 6.10
C ARG A 62 -6.36 -20.14 4.71
N GLU A 63 -6.18 -19.16 3.85
CA GLU A 63 -6.71 -19.18 2.48
C GLU A 63 -6.04 -20.24 1.62
N GLU A 64 -4.74 -20.50 1.81
CA GLU A 64 -4.04 -21.60 1.15
C GLU A 64 -4.54 -22.98 1.64
N LEU A 65 -4.73 -23.14 2.95
CA LEU A 65 -5.34 -24.36 3.51
C LEU A 65 -6.80 -24.55 3.07
N ASP A 66 -7.59 -23.47 3.01
CA ASP A 66 -8.99 -23.49 2.54
C ASP A 66 -9.10 -23.74 1.03
N ALA A 67 -8.01 -23.50 0.27
CA ALA A 67 -7.93 -23.77 -1.17
C ALA A 67 -7.48 -25.21 -1.42
N GLU A 68 -6.52 -25.72 -0.64
CA GLU A 68 -6.12 -27.13 -0.65
C GLU A 68 -7.27 -28.05 -0.25
N GLU A 69 -8.00 -27.73 0.84
CA GLU A 69 -9.17 -28.51 1.28
C GLU A 69 -10.31 -28.49 0.25
N LYS A 70 -10.52 -27.37 -0.45
CA LYS A 70 -11.48 -27.30 -1.57
C LYS A 70 -11.03 -28.09 -2.79
N ALA A 71 -9.74 -28.05 -3.12
CA ALA A 71 -9.19 -28.84 -4.22
C ALA A 71 -9.28 -30.35 -3.93
N GLU A 72 -9.03 -30.77 -2.69
CA GLU A 72 -9.19 -32.16 -2.26
C GLU A 72 -10.67 -32.58 -2.24
N ALA A 73 -11.57 -31.72 -1.76
CA ALA A 73 -13.01 -31.99 -1.76
C ALA A 73 -13.62 -32.04 -3.18
N ASP A 74 -13.14 -31.20 -4.11
CA ASP A 74 -13.55 -31.24 -5.51
C ASP A 74 -12.98 -32.47 -6.23
N ALA A 75 -11.77 -32.91 -5.87
CA ALA A 75 -11.17 -34.14 -6.38
C ALA A 75 -11.89 -35.40 -5.87
N GLU A 76 -12.26 -35.46 -4.58
CA GLU A 76 -13.08 -36.54 -4.03
C GLU A 76 -14.51 -36.56 -4.59
N ARG A 77 -15.05 -35.40 -5.00
CA ARG A 77 -16.38 -35.27 -5.59
C ARG A 77 -16.45 -35.64 -7.08
N SER A 78 -15.31 -35.81 -7.74
CA SER A 78 -15.24 -36.19 -9.15
C SER A 78 -14.76 -37.64 -9.39
N PRO A 79 -15.50 -38.68 -8.94
CA PRO A 79 -15.27 -40.05 -9.38
C PRO A 79 -16.35 -40.51 -10.38
N GLU A 80 -16.68 -39.77 -11.46
CA GLU A 80 -17.60 -40.32 -12.48
C GLU A 80 -17.61 -39.55 -13.82
N ALA A 81 -16.45 -39.36 -14.49
CA ALA A 81 -16.45 -38.79 -15.84
C ALA A 81 -15.30 -39.23 -16.76
N ASP A 82 -14.64 -40.38 -16.51
CA ASP A 82 -13.55 -40.84 -17.39
C ASP A 82 -13.50 -42.36 -17.67
N GLU A 83 -14.61 -43.07 -17.55
CA GLU A 83 -14.68 -44.49 -17.94
C GLU A 83 -15.88 -44.77 -18.86
N THR A 84 -15.90 -44.18 -20.05
CA THR A 84 -16.53 -44.79 -21.25
C THR A 84 -16.24 -43.90 -22.44
N ASP A 85 -15.23 -44.24 -23.23
CA ASP A 85 -15.27 -44.21 -24.71
C ASP A 85 -13.85 -44.25 -25.24
N GLY A 86 -13.39 -45.43 -25.70
CA GLY A 86 -12.18 -45.43 -26.52
C GLY A 86 -11.40 -46.72 -26.75
N ASP A 87 -11.72 -47.86 -26.12
CA ASP A 87 -11.01 -49.12 -26.44
C ASP A 87 -11.96 -50.30 -26.64
N ALA A 88 -12.41 -50.44 -27.88
CA ALA A 88 -12.88 -51.70 -28.41
C ALA A 88 -12.32 -51.87 -29.83
N SER A 89 -11.07 -52.33 -29.92
CA SER A 89 -10.60 -53.04 -31.10
C SER A 89 -10.15 -54.45 -30.73
N PRO A 90 -11.00 -55.47 -30.93
CA PRO A 90 -10.52 -56.83 -31.11
C PRO A 90 -10.40 -57.12 -32.60
N SER A 91 -9.17 -57.37 -33.00
CA SER A 91 -8.77 -58.13 -34.19
C SER A 91 -9.71 -59.31 -34.49
N VAL A 92 -10.20 -59.40 -35.73
CA VAL A 92 -10.72 -60.65 -36.30
C VAL A 92 -9.78 -61.07 -37.43
N ASP A 93 -8.91 -62.01 -37.08
CA ASP A 93 -8.18 -62.88 -38.00
C ASP A 93 -9.07 -64.09 -38.34
N GLY A 94 -9.08 -64.47 -39.61
CA GLY A 94 -9.49 -65.79 -40.08
C GLY A 94 -10.98 -66.02 -40.34
N SER A 95 -11.34 -66.13 -41.63
CA SER A 95 -11.83 -67.38 -42.25
C SER A 95 -12.94 -67.17 -43.30
N GLU A 96 -12.82 -67.95 -44.37
CA GLU A 96 -13.88 -68.45 -45.28
C GLU A 96 -14.16 -67.72 -46.62
N ARG A 97 -13.72 -68.41 -47.69
CA ARG A 97 -14.51 -68.76 -48.90
C ARG A 97 -15.25 -67.63 -49.64
N SER A 98 -14.84 -67.35 -50.88
CA SER A 98 -15.45 -67.98 -52.08
C SER A 98 -14.81 -67.51 -53.38
#